data_AF-A0A7V9UPH5-F1
#
_entry.id   AF-A0A7V9UPH5-F1
#
_cell.length_a   1.000
_cell.length_b   1.000
_cell.length_c   1.000
_cell.angle_alpha   90.00
_cell.angle_beta   90.00
_cell.angle_gamma   90.00
#
_symmetry.space_group_name_H-M   'P 1'
#
loop_
_entity.id
_entity.type
_entity.pdbx_description
1 polymer ?
#
loop_
_entity_poly.entity_id
_entity_poly.type
_entity_poly.pdbx_seq_one_letter_code
_entity_poly.pdbx_strand_id
1 'polypeptide(L)'
;MPTAQKGKQRVRSSSKKPAMSNTHTVAGESYTDTVDLFPESTEVPPPVERLLKAYAFDPSIGRFIGNEMTIEVKYEKLAPGPIGEKIAVIDYDGANQVFYQPIDLDNPSLLIRDGLEPSESDPRFHQQMVYAVVSETIEHFETALGRRIRWRLDERLPDENGEFPKGTMPGDIWRLNLYPHAMISANAAYTPSAKGILFGYFRASQTDPGRNLPGQTVFTCLSHDIIVHETTHAVLDGIRTYFSERTNPDVPAFHEAFADLTALFRHFSHKEALLDTIQKTGGRLYQYHLKPDVGITDNEEARLQGQLPVDNPLVGLAQQFGEARGTG
;
A
#
# COMPACT_ATOMS: atom_id res chain seq x y z
N MET A 1 -50.42 30.74 27.63
CA MET A 1 -49.57 30.75 28.85
C MET A 1 -49.45 29.33 29.34
N PRO A 2 -48.28 28.80 29.79
CA PRO A 2 -46.87 29.27 29.69
C PRO A 2 -46.05 28.37 28.70
N THR A 3 -45.04 28.80 27.93
CA THR A 3 -43.66 29.28 28.19
C THR A 3 -42.74 28.37 29.03
N ALA A 4 -41.82 27.65 28.36
CA ALA A 4 -40.52 27.19 28.88
C ALA A 4 -39.60 26.90 27.68
N GLN A 5 -38.72 27.84 27.29
CA GLN A 5 -37.30 27.95 27.66
C GLN A 5 -36.34 27.20 26.72
N LYS A 6 -35.82 27.96 25.73
CA LYS A 6 -34.60 27.68 24.97
C LYS A 6 -33.39 27.68 25.92
N GLY A 7 -32.69 26.56 26.02
CA GLY A 7 -31.39 26.47 26.68
C GLY A 7 -30.33 27.22 25.88
N LYS A 8 -29.95 28.41 26.36
CA LYS A 8 -28.70 29.08 25.96
C LYS A 8 -27.55 28.47 26.76
N GLN A 9 -26.70 27.70 26.11
CA GLN A 9 -25.40 27.32 26.68
C GLN A 9 -24.52 28.56 26.79
N ARG A 10 -24.12 28.86 28.02
CA ARG A 10 -23.20 29.92 28.42
C ARG A 10 -21.83 29.67 27.79
N VAL A 11 -21.37 30.63 26.99
CA VAL A 11 -19.96 30.80 26.62
C VAL A 11 -19.17 30.98 27.91
N ARG A 12 -18.20 30.08 28.15
CA ARG A 12 -17.22 30.23 29.24
C ARG A 12 -16.31 31.41 28.89
N SER A 13 -16.57 32.57 29.51
CA SER A 13 -15.63 33.68 29.53
C SER A 13 -14.38 33.24 30.29
N SER A 14 -13.27 33.03 29.60
CA SER A 14 -11.99 32.79 30.24
C SER A 14 -11.61 34.01 31.08
N SER A 15 -11.42 33.78 32.37
CA SER A 15 -10.93 34.77 33.32
C SER A 15 -9.48 35.11 32.97
N LYS A 16 -9.22 36.30 32.43
CA LYS A 16 -7.89 36.88 32.34
C LYS A 16 -7.28 36.95 33.75
N LYS A 17 -6.23 36.17 34.01
CA LYS A 17 -5.33 36.40 35.15
C LYS A 17 -4.66 37.78 34.97
N PRO A 18 -4.46 38.58 36.03
CA PRO A 18 -3.77 39.84 35.89
C PRO A 18 -2.29 39.55 35.61
N ALA A 19 -1.79 40.02 34.48
CA ALA A 19 -0.35 40.06 34.21
C ALA A 19 0.30 40.97 35.27
N MET A 20 1.38 40.50 35.90
CA MET A 20 2.19 41.34 36.77
C MET A 20 2.87 42.41 35.91
N SER A 21 2.28 43.61 35.93
CA SER A 21 2.81 44.82 35.32
C SER A 21 3.91 45.39 36.20
N ASN A 22 5.18 45.12 35.89
CA ASN A 22 6.29 45.90 36.43
C ASN A 22 6.45 47.15 35.58
N THR A 23 5.82 48.25 36.01
CA THR A 23 6.01 49.58 35.42
C THR A 23 7.36 50.13 35.87
N HIS A 24 8.31 50.24 34.94
CA HIS A 24 9.53 51.03 35.13
C HIS A 24 9.34 52.41 34.49
N THR A 25 9.46 53.47 35.30
CA THR A 25 9.38 54.86 34.83
C THR A 25 10.79 55.44 34.73
N VAL A 26 11.27 55.70 33.52
CA VAL A 26 12.42 56.57 33.29
C VAL A 26 12.02 57.56 32.19
N ALA A 27 12.11 58.86 32.50
CA ALA A 27 11.94 59.98 31.56
C ALA A 27 10.59 60.06 30.80
N GLY A 28 9.46 59.94 31.50
CA GLY A 28 8.18 60.52 31.04
C GLY A 28 7.44 59.80 29.90
N GLU A 29 7.96 58.69 29.38
CA GLU A 29 7.28 57.86 28.38
C GLU A 29 7.01 56.46 28.95
N SER A 30 5.74 56.06 28.99
CA SER A 30 5.33 54.72 29.42
C SER A 30 5.47 53.75 28.24
N TYR A 31 6.51 52.92 28.24
CA TYR A 31 6.63 51.80 27.31
C TYR A 31 6.06 50.53 27.95
N THR A 32 4.93 50.05 27.44
CA THR A 32 4.45 48.70 27.71
C THR A 32 5.14 47.73 26.76
N ASP A 33 6.33 47.28 27.14
CA ASP A 33 7.00 46.17 26.46
C ASP A 33 6.33 44.85 26.84
N THR A 34 5.13 44.61 26.31
CA THR A 34 4.61 43.25 26.22
C THR A 34 5.30 42.59 25.03
N VAL A 35 6.54 42.16 25.23
CA VAL A 35 7.21 41.25 24.32
C VAL A 35 6.45 39.93 24.41
N ASP A 36 5.57 39.69 23.44
CA ASP A 36 4.89 38.41 23.30
C ASP A 36 5.94 37.38 22.88
N LEU A 37 6.58 36.76 23.87
CA LEU A 37 7.72 35.84 23.71
C LEU A 37 7.38 34.61 22.86
N PHE A 38 6.08 34.33 22.67
CA PHE A 38 5.58 33.23 21.88
C PHE A 38 4.63 33.79 20.84
N PRO A 39 5.02 33.86 19.55
CA PRO A 39 4.07 34.19 18.50
C PRO A 39 2.88 33.23 18.56
N GLU A 40 1.70 33.74 18.22
CA GLU A 40 0.44 33.00 18.15
C GLU A 40 0.69 31.61 17.56
N SER A 41 0.39 30.56 18.34
CA SER A 41 0.74 29.16 18.05
C SER A 41 0.44 28.82 16.59
N THR A 42 1.50 28.68 15.77
CA THR A 42 1.36 28.19 14.40
C THR A 42 0.69 26.82 14.41
N GLU A 43 -0.31 26.63 13.55
CA GLU A 43 -0.98 25.33 13.39
C GLU A 43 0.08 24.25 13.09
N VAL A 44 -0.06 23.10 13.75
CA VAL A 44 0.85 21.97 13.54
C VAL A 44 0.73 21.53 12.07
N PRO A 45 1.82 21.54 11.29
CA PRO A 45 1.76 21.13 9.90
C PRO A 45 1.31 19.66 9.80
N PRO A 46 0.56 19.29 8.75
CA PRO A 46 0.21 17.90 8.53
C PRO A 46 1.49 17.06 8.37
N PRO A 47 1.45 15.77 8.74
CA PRO A 47 2.59 14.89 8.57
C PRO A 47 2.96 14.77 7.08
N VAL A 48 4.24 14.52 6.79
CA VAL A 48 4.72 14.33 5.41
C VAL A 48 4.33 12.95 4.89
N GLU A 49 4.32 11.96 5.78
CA GLU A 49 4.06 10.55 5.49
C GLU A 49 3.06 9.97 6.50
N ARG A 50 2.36 8.93 6.09
CA ARG A 50 1.56 8.03 6.93
C ARG A 50 2.18 6.64 6.87
N LEU A 51 2.22 5.97 8.00
CA LEU A 51 2.64 4.58 8.08
C LEU A 51 1.43 3.67 7.87
N LEU A 52 1.59 2.65 7.05
CA LEU A 52 0.56 1.62 6.82
C LEU A 52 1.17 0.23 6.92
N LYS A 53 0.51 -0.63 7.70
CA LYS A 53 0.90 -2.04 7.79
C LYS A 53 0.50 -2.82 6.54
N ALA A 54 1.36 -3.72 6.12
CA ALA A 54 1.24 -4.54 4.92
C ALA A 54 1.86 -5.93 5.16
N TYR A 55 1.56 -6.90 4.29
CA TYR A 55 2.29 -8.16 4.26
C TYR A 55 3.58 -8.01 3.45
N ALA A 56 4.68 -8.56 3.95
CA ALA A 56 5.95 -8.59 3.24
C ALA A 56 6.00 -9.68 2.17
N PHE A 57 5.42 -10.84 2.49
CA PHE A 57 5.29 -12.01 1.62
C PHE A 57 3.84 -12.51 1.61
N ASP A 58 3.49 -13.32 0.63
CA ASP A 58 2.16 -13.92 0.54
C ASP A 58 1.80 -14.67 1.84
N PRO A 59 0.63 -14.39 2.45
CA PRO A 59 0.23 -15.03 3.70
C PRO A 59 0.18 -16.57 3.63
N SER A 60 0.01 -17.14 2.42
CA SER A 60 0.06 -18.59 2.17
C SER A 60 1.39 -19.26 2.48
N ILE A 61 2.48 -18.48 2.55
CA ILE A 61 3.83 -19.01 2.78
C ILE A 61 3.98 -19.51 4.25
N GLY A 62 3.09 -19.07 5.14
CA GLY A 62 3.01 -19.44 6.54
C GLY A 62 3.12 -18.20 7.45
N ARG A 63 2.64 -18.31 8.69
CA ARG A 63 2.87 -17.29 9.73
C ARG A 63 4.35 -17.30 10.14
N PHE A 64 5.22 -16.84 9.25
CA PHE A 64 6.59 -16.56 9.61
C PHE A 64 6.63 -15.33 10.51
N ILE A 65 7.42 -15.41 11.58
CA ILE A 65 7.77 -14.25 12.40
C ILE A 65 8.46 -13.26 11.45
N GLY A 66 7.82 -12.11 11.21
CA GLY A 66 8.31 -11.07 10.28
C GLY A 66 7.62 -11.00 8.91
N ASN A 67 6.46 -11.65 8.70
CA ASN A 67 5.69 -11.45 7.46
C ASN A 67 4.91 -10.12 7.41
N GLU A 68 5.05 -9.28 8.43
CA GLU A 68 4.40 -7.98 8.52
C GLU A 68 5.45 -6.91 8.27
N MET A 69 5.11 -5.90 7.47
CA MET A 69 5.96 -4.74 7.23
C MET A 69 5.14 -3.47 7.39
N THR A 70 5.84 -2.36 7.61
CA THR A 70 5.23 -1.02 7.62
C THR A 70 5.78 -0.23 6.44
N ILE A 71 4.87 0.32 5.65
CA ILE A 71 5.15 1.11 4.45
C ILE A 71 4.96 2.58 4.78
N GLU A 72 5.96 3.39 4.46
CA GLU A 72 5.89 4.84 4.48
C GLU A 72 5.18 5.30 3.21
N VAL A 73 4.00 5.90 3.35
CA VAL A 73 3.23 6.42 2.22
C VAL A 73 3.10 7.93 2.38
N LYS A 74 3.39 8.69 1.32
CA LYS A 74 3.17 10.13 1.32
C LYS A 74 1.77 10.50 1.81
N TYR A 75 1.71 11.44 2.75
CA TYR A 75 0.45 11.89 3.30
C TYR A 75 -0.31 12.76 2.29
N GLU A 76 -1.50 12.30 1.91
CA GLU A 76 -2.52 13.08 1.24
C GLU A 76 -3.87 12.86 1.93
N LYS A 77 -4.81 13.79 1.81
CA LYS A 77 -6.15 13.60 2.38
C LYS A 77 -6.95 12.62 1.53
N LEU A 78 -7.44 11.54 2.13
CA LEU A 78 -8.11 10.44 1.44
C LEU A 78 -9.61 10.42 1.73
N ALA A 79 -10.40 10.07 0.73
CA ALA A 79 -11.78 9.65 0.98
C ALA A 79 -11.85 8.14 1.29
N PRO A 80 -12.91 7.64 1.95
CA PRO A 80 -13.07 6.21 2.23
C PRO A 80 -12.99 5.34 0.97
N GLY A 81 -12.33 4.19 1.08
CA GLY A 81 -12.02 3.32 -0.07
C GLY A 81 -10.77 3.86 -0.75
N PRO A 82 -9.67 3.97 0.01
CA PRO A 82 -8.73 5.07 0.02
C PRO A 82 -8.56 5.70 -1.37
N ILE A 83 -9.24 6.84 -1.53
CA ILE A 83 -9.29 7.59 -2.78
C ILE A 83 -8.36 8.79 -2.66
N GLY A 84 -7.25 8.74 -3.39
CA GLY A 84 -6.24 9.80 -3.46
C GLY A 84 -6.23 10.55 -4.78
N GLU A 85 -5.14 11.27 -5.03
CA GLU A 85 -4.90 11.98 -6.31
C GLU A 85 -4.82 10.98 -7.46
N LYS A 86 -4.00 9.92 -7.30
CA LYS A 86 -3.58 9.02 -8.39
C LYS A 86 -4.26 7.66 -8.40
N ILE A 87 -4.75 7.21 -7.25
CA ILE A 87 -5.29 5.86 -7.05
C ILE A 87 -6.62 5.93 -6.30
N ALA A 88 -7.52 5.00 -6.61
CA ALA A 88 -8.76 4.76 -5.89
C ALA A 88 -8.92 3.28 -5.62
N VAL A 89 -9.16 2.89 -4.37
CA VAL A 89 -9.50 1.51 -4.03
C VAL A 89 -11.02 1.35 -4.04
N ILE A 90 -11.51 0.63 -5.04
CA ILE A 90 -12.94 0.36 -5.21
C ILE A 90 -13.14 -1.13 -4.96
N ASP A 91 -13.55 -1.46 -3.74
CA ASP A 91 -13.73 -2.85 -3.33
C ASP A 91 -15.09 -3.40 -3.76
N TYR A 92 -15.23 -3.62 -5.07
CA TYR A 92 -16.38 -4.24 -5.70
C TYR A 92 -16.08 -5.70 -6.02
N ASP A 93 -16.87 -6.60 -5.43
CA ASP A 93 -16.83 -8.01 -5.75
C ASP A 93 -17.67 -8.30 -6.99
N GLY A 94 -17.00 -8.61 -8.11
CA GLY A 94 -17.68 -8.92 -9.37
C GLY A 94 -18.45 -10.24 -9.34
N ALA A 95 -18.07 -11.19 -8.49
CA ALA A 95 -18.71 -12.49 -8.39
C ALA A 95 -19.94 -12.46 -7.48
N ASN A 96 -19.85 -11.77 -6.35
CA ASN A 96 -20.98 -11.61 -5.43
C ASN A 96 -21.83 -10.37 -5.72
N GLN A 97 -21.39 -9.48 -6.62
CA GLN A 97 -22.03 -8.21 -6.98
C GLN A 97 -22.28 -7.29 -5.78
N VAL A 98 -21.31 -7.22 -4.86
CA VAL A 98 -21.41 -6.48 -3.60
C VAL A 98 -20.22 -5.52 -3.46
N PHE A 99 -20.49 -4.34 -2.90
CA PHE A 99 -19.44 -3.45 -2.43
C PHE A 99 -19.12 -3.77 -0.98
N TYR A 100 -17.84 -4.05 -0.70
CA TYR A 100 -17.37 -4.16 0.68
C TYR A 100 -17.26 -2.79 1.35
N GLN A 101 -17.25 -2.78 2.68
CA GLN A 101 -17.15 -1.55 3.44
C GLN A 101 -15.82 -0.85 3.12
N PRO A 102 -15.83 0.41 2.66
CA PRO A 102 -14.62 1.16 2.38
C PRO A 102 -13.87 1.47 3.68
N ILE A 103 -12.55 1.28 3.68
CA ILE A 103 -11.69 1.71 4.79
C ILE A 103 -11.45 3.22 4.74
N ASP A 104 -11.55 3.88 5.89
CA ASP A 104 -11.24 5.30 6.06
C ASP A 104 -9.88 5.47 6.75
N LEU A 105 -8.82 5.58 5.94
CA LEU A 105 -7.45 5.75 6.43
C LEU A 105 -7.20 7.11 7.11
N ASP A 106 -8.14 8.06 7.01
CA ASP A 106 -8.07 9.37 7.71
C ASP A 106 -8.79 9.35 9.06
N ASN A 107 -9.36 8.20 9.45
CA ASN A 107 -9.95 8.04 10.77
C ASN A 107 -8.86 8.18 11.85
N PRO A 108 -9.04 9.05 12.87
CA PRO A 108 -8.05 9.24 13.94
C PRO A 108 -7.65 7.94 14.65
N SER A 109 -8.57 6.97 14.74
CA SER A 109 -8.31 5.69 15.40
C SER A 109 -7.35 4.79 14.61
N LEU A 110 -7.32 4.94 13.28
CA LEU A 110 -6.41 4.21 12.40
C LEU A 110 -5.09 4.95 12.22
N LEU A 111 -5.12 6.29 12.12
CA LEU A 111 -3.91 7.11 12.00
C LEU A 111 -2.96 6.93 13.20
N ILE A 112 -3.49 6.75 14.41
CA ILE A 112 -2.67 6.54 15.62
C ILE A 112 -2.02 5.13 15.65
N ARG A 113 -2.54 4.20 14.86
CA ARG A 113 -2.15 2.77 14.88
C ARG A 113 -1.41 2.31 13.62
N ASP A 114 -1.04 3.25 12.75
CA ASP A 114 -0.42 2.95 11.46
C ASP A 114 -1.30 2.05 10.57
N GLY A 115 -2.62 2.24 10.67
CA GLY A 115 -3.63 1.46 9.94
C GLY A 115 -4.19 0.26 10.70
N LEU A 116 -4.75 -0.69 9.94
CA LEU A 116 -5.23 -1.99 10.42
C LEU A 116 -4.10 -3.00 10.52
N GLU A 117 -4.20 -3.92 11.47
CA GLU A 117 -3.32 -5.08 11.56
C GLU A 117 -3.52 -6.02 10.36
N PRO A 118 -2.44 -6.68 9.88
CA PRO A 118 -2.55 -7.67 8.82
C PRO A 118 -3.55 -8.78 9.11
N SER A 119 -4.48 -8.97 8.19
CA SER A 119 -5.55 -9.96 8.30
C SER A 119 -6.01 -10.45 6.93
N GLU A 120 -6.08 -11.77 6.76
CA GLU A 120 -6.66 -12.40 5.55
C GLU A 120 -8.20 -12.41 5.55
N SER A 121 -8.82 -12.13 6.69
CA SER A 121 -10.28 -12.24 6.87
C SER A 121 -11.01 -10.91 6.82
N ASP A 122 -10.28 -9.78 6.88
CA ASP A 122 -10.86 -8.43 6.86
C ASP A 122 -10.62 -7.76 5.48
N PRO A 123 -11.68 -7.60 4.65
CA PRO A 123 -11.56 -6.93 3.35
C PRO A 123 -11.00 -5.51 3.45
N ARG A 124 -11.19 -4.83 4.59
CA ARG A 124 -10.66 -3.47 4.82
C ARG A 124 -9.13 -3.47 4.88
N PHE A 125 -8.54 -4.52 5.43
CA PHE A 125 -7.09 -4.69 5.39
C PHE A 125 -6.61 -4.92 3.95
N HIS A 126 -7.36 -5.69 3.14
CA HIS A 126 -6.99 -5.92 1.74
C HIS A 126 -6.95 -4.59 0.95
N GLN A 127 -7.91 -3.69 1.24
CA GLN A 127 -7.91 -2.33 0.68
C GLN A 127 -6.68 -1.52 1.12
N GLN A 128 -6.29 -1.59 2.39
CA GLN A 128 -5.09 -0.94 2.92
C GLN A 128 -3.81 -1.49 2.26
N MET A 129 -3.69 -2.81 2.18
CA MET A 129 -2.55 -3.51 1.59
C MET A 129 -2.33 -3.05 0.16
N VAL A 130 -3.37 -3.14 -0.67
CA VAL A 130 -3.32 -2.72 -2.07
C VAL A 130 -2.98 -1.23 -2.18
N TYR A 131 -3.62 -0.36 -1.39
CA TYR A 131 -3.30 1.07 -1.42
C TYR A 131 -1.85 1.36 -1.06
N ALA A 132 -1.34 0.75 0.02
CA ALA A 132 0.00 1.01 0.53
C ALA A 132 1.08 0.58 -0.47
N VAL A 133 1.01 -0.66 -0.96
CA VAL A 133 2.01 -1.21 -1.90
C VAL A 133 1.99 -0.47 -3.24
N VAL A 134 0.80 -0.13 -3.76
CA VAL A 134 0.70 0.65 -5.01
C VAL A 134 1.27 2.06 -4.81
N SER A 135 0.95 2.73 -3.70
CA SER A 135 1.48 4.08 -3.42
C SER A 135 3.00 4.10 -3.35
N GLU A 136 3.57 3.15 -2.63
CA GLU A 136 5.02 2.98 -2.50
C GLU A 136 5.66 2.70 -3.86
N THR A 137 5.09 1.78 -4.64
CA THR A 137 5.58 1.45 -5.99
C THR A 137 5.60 2.69 -6.88
N ILE A 138 4.53 3.49 -6.86
CA ILE A 138 4.44 4.74 -7.60
C ILE A 138 5.55 5.70 -7.18
N GLU A 139 5.75 5.91 -5.88
CA GLU A 139 6.77 6.81 -5.35
C GLU A 139 8.19 6.40 -5.77
N HIS A 140 8.49 5.10 -5.77
CA HIS A 140 9.76 4.59 -6.28
C HIS A 140 9.95 4.85 -7.78
N PHE A 141 8.92 4.64 -8.59
CA PHE A 141 8.97 5.00 -10.02
C PHE A 141 9.17 6.50 -10.22
N GLU A 142 8.48 7.36 -9.46
CA GLU A 142 8.63 8.80 -9.57
C GLU A 142 10.03 9.28 -9.19
N THR A 143 10.58 8.69 -8.12
CA THR A 143 11.94 8.98 -7.65
C THR A 143 12.96 8.54 -8.68
N ALA A 144 12.84 7.33 -9.24
CA ALA A 144 13.76 6.80 -10.25
C ALA A 144 13.66 7.56 -11.59
N LEU A 145 12.45 7.95 -12.01
CA LEU A 145 12.23 8.69 -13.25
C LEU A 145 12.52 10.19 -13.11
N GLY A 146 12.59 10.71 -11.89
CA GLY A 146 12.74 12.14 -11.60
C GLY A 146 11.54 13.00 -12.03
N ARG A 147 10.37 12.39 -12.22
CA ARG A 147 9.14 13.06 -12.65
C ARG A 147 7.91 12.33 -12.15
N ARG A 148 6.78 13.04 -12.07
CA ARG A 148 5.50 12.40 -11.77
C ARG A 148 5.11 11.41 -12.87
N ILE A 149 4.62 10.24 -12.46
CA ILE A 149 4.02 9.30 -13.40
C ILE A 149 2.68 9.85 -13.90
N ARG A 150 2.34 9.46 -15.13
CA ARG A 150 1.03 9.69 -15.74
C ARG A 150 0.50 8.32 -16.12
N TRP A 151 -0.80 8.12 -15.96
CA TRP A 151 -1.45 6.92 -16.47
C TRP A 151 -1.74 7.06 -17.96
N ARG A 152 -2.25 5.98 -18.57
CA ARG A 152 -2.60 5.94 -19.99
C ARG A 152 -3.53 7.09 -20.34
N LEU A 153 -3.13 7.85 -21.36
CA LEU A 153 -3.99 8.82 -22.04
C LEU A 153 -4.27 8.32 -23.44
N ASP A 154 -5.50 8.53 -23.89
CA ASP A 154 -5.94 8.12 -25.22
C ASP A 154 -5.27 8.97 -26.30
N GLU A 155 -5.12 8.40 -27.50
CA GLU A 155 -4.50 9.13 -28.61
C GLU A 155 -5.41 10.28 -29.06
N ARG A 156 -4.83 11.48 -29.17
CA ARG A 156 -5.51 12.67 -29.66
C ARG A 156 -5.11 12.89 -31.11
N LEU A 157 -5.89 12.31 -32.02
CA LEU A 157 -5.75 12.57 -33.45
C LEU A 157 -6.46 13.88 -33.82
N PRO A 158 -5.90 14.69 -34.74
CA PRO A 158 -6.60 15.87 -35.23
C PRO A 158 -7.86 15.45 -35.98
N ASP A 159 -8.92 16.24 -35.84
CA ASP A 159 -10.14 16.08 -36.62
C ASP A 159 -9.92 16.45 -38.11
N GLU A 160 -10.97 16.31 -38.93
CA GLU A 160 -10.91 16.66 -40.36
C GLU A 160 -10.52 18.13 -40.61
N ASN A 161 -10.66 19.01 -39.61
CA ASN A 161 -10.32 20.43 -39.67
C ASN A 161 -8.90 20.72 -39.11
N GLY A 162 -8.16 19.69 -38.69
CA GLY A 162 -6.84 19.84 -38.08
C GLY A 162 -6.85 20.25 -36.61
N GLU A 163 -8.02 20.25 -35.96
CA GLU A 163 -8.16 20.57 -34.54
C GLU A 163 -8.01 19.31 -33.68
N PHE A 164 -7.17 19.38 -32.65
CA PHE A 164 -7.04 18.29 -31.69
C PHE A 164 -8.23 18.28 -30.71
N PRO A 165 -8.81 17.10 -30.42
CA PRO A 165 -9.90 16.99 -29.46
C PRO A 165 -9.46 17.51 -28.09
N LYS A 166 -10.22 18.48 -27.57
CA LYS A 166 -9.98 19.11 -26.27
C LYS A 166 -10.79 18.39 -25.20
N GLY A 167 -10.13 18.08 -24.08
CA GLY A 167 -10.78 17.50 -22.90
C GLY A 167 -10.45 16.02 -22.68
N THR A 168 -11.28 15.39 -21.85
CA THR A 168 -11.16 14.00 -21.41
C THR A 168 -11.72 13.05 -22.46
N MET A 169 -10.91 12.09 -22.89
CA MET A 169 -11.33 11.01 -23.78
C MET A 169 -11.81 9.79 -22.98
N PRO A 170 -12.66 8.92 -23.55
CA PRO A 170 -13.15 7.72 -22.87
C PRO A 170 -12.03 6.80 -22.38
N GLY A 171 -10.93 6.69 -23.13
CA GLY A 171 -9.76 5.89 -22.78
C GLY A 171 -8.79 6.53 -21.79
N ASP A 172 -8.98 7.81 -21.41
CA ASP A 172 -8.09 8.47 -20.45
C ASP A 172 -8.27 7.87 -19.05
N ILE A 173 -7.14 7.56 -18.42
CA ILE A 173 -7.01 7.17 -17.03
C ILE A 173 -6.39 8.35 -16.29
N TRP A 174 -7.15 8.98 -15.40
CA TRP A 174 -6.64 10.04 -14.52
C TRP A 174 -6.33 9.52 -13.13
N ARG A 175 -7.07 8.48 -12.73
CA ARG A 175 -6.92 7.77 -11.48
C ARG A 175 -6.98 6.29 -11.77
N LEU A 176 -6.02 5.54 -11.27
CA LEU A 176 -5.99 4.08 -11.41
C LEU A 176 -6.92 3.47 -10.37
N ASN A 177 -7.91 2.71 -10.83
CA ASN A 177 -8.82 2.00 -9.94
C ASN A 177 -8.18 0.68 -9.51
N LEU A 178 -8.31 0.33 -8.24
CA LEU A 178 -7.79 -0.90 -7.66
C LEU A 178 -8.96 -1.70 -7.12
N TYR A 179 -9.11 -2.95 -7.57
CA TYR A 179 -10.24 -3.82 -7.22
C TYR A 179 -9.73 -5.07 -6.49
N PRO A 180 -9.63 -5.06 -5.14
CA PRO A 180 -9.06 -6.16 -4.37
C PRO A 180 -9.79 -7.50 -4.54
N HIS A 181 -11.09 -7.50 -4.81
CA HIS A 181 -11.93 -8.70 -4.93
C HIS A 181 -12.65 -8.80 -6.27
N ALA A 182 -12.00 -8.40 -7.36
CA ALA A 182 -12.66 -8.23 -8.65
C ALA A 182 -13.35 -9.48 -9.21
N MET A 183 -12.76 -10.67 -9.04
CA MET A 183 -13.24 -11.89 -9.67
C MET A 183 -12.82 -13.18 -8.93
N ILE A 184 -13.55 -14.27 -9.15
CA ILE A 184 -13.11 -15.61 -8.74
C ILE A 184 -12.13 -16.12 -9.81
N SER A 185 -10.84 -15.95 -9.55
CA SER A 185 -9.75 -16.36 -10.44
C SER A 185 -8.46 -16.48 -9.65
N ALA A 186 -7.61 -17.44 -10.04
CA ALA A 186 -6.23 -17.54 -9.56
C ALA A 186 -5.30 -16.62 -10.36
N ASN A 187 -5.70 -15.36 -10.53
CA ASN A 187 -4.94 -14.39 -11.31
C ASN A 187 -5.25 -12.94 -10.87
N ALA A 188 -4.36 -12.02 -11.23
CA ALA A 188 -4.60 -10.59 -11.21
C ALA A 188 -4.24 -10.01 -12.59
N ALA A 189 -4.81 -8.86 -12.94
CA ALA A 189 -4.50 -8.20 -14.20
C ALA A 189 -4.75 -6.70 -14.16
N TYR A 190 -3.78 -5.92 -14.62
CA TYR A 190 -4.02 -4.58 -15.12
C TYR A 190 -4.81 -4.63 -16.43
N THR A 191 -5.90 -3.87 -16.51
CA THR A 191 -6.72 -3.77 -17.73
C THR A 191 -7.12 -2.31 -18.01
N PRO A 192 -6.74 -1.75 -19.17
CA PRO A 192 -7.11 -0.38 -19.55
C PRO A 192 -8.63 -0.16 -19.64
N SER A 193 -9.41 -1.16 -20.07
CA SER A 193 -10.87 -1.05 -20.18
C SER A 193 -11.57 -0.87 -18.82
N ALA A 194 -11.02 -1.48 -17.76
CA ALA A 194 -11.46 -1.30 -16.38
C ALA A 194 -10.82 -0.06 -15.73
N LYS A 195 -9.90 0.63 -16.43
CA LYS A 195 -9.09 1.74 -15.93
C LYS A 195 -8.36 1.40 -14.62
N GLY A 196 -7.95 0.15 -14.47
CA GLY A 196 -7.59 -0.37 -13.16
C GLY A 196 -6.94 -1.75 -13.14
N ILE A 197 -6.58 -2.16 -11.92
CA ILE A 197 -6.03 -3.47 -11.60
C ILE A 197 -7.10 -4.31 -10.93
N LEU A 198 -7.33 -5.49 -11.47
CA LEU A 198 -8.33 -6.44 -11.02
C LEU A 198 -7.63 -7.59 -10.31
N PHE A 199 -7.84 -7.74 -9.01
CA PHE A 199 -7.29 -8.85 -8.24
C PHE A 199 -8.33 -9.96 -8.09
N GLY A 200 -7.91 -11.19 -8.37
CA GLY A 200 -8.71 -12.38 -8.20
C GLY A 200 -8.54 -13.03 -6.84
N TYR A 201 -9.49 -13.89 -6.48
CA TYR A 201 -9.38 -14.80 -5.35
C TYR A 201 -9.87 -16.19 -5.73
N PHE A 202 -9.32 -17.22 -5.09
CA PHE A 202 -9.65 -18.62 -5.38
C PHE A 202 -9.53 -19.48 -4.13
N ARG A 203 -10.12 -20.68 -4.17
CA ARG A 203 -9.97 -21.65 -3.09
C ARG A 203 -8.81 -22.60 -3.38
N ALA A 204 -7.92 -22.76 -2.40
CA ALA A 204 -6.88 -23.77 -2.43
C ALA A 204 -7.51 -25.18 -2.54
N SER A 205 -6.82 -26.08 -3.24
CA SER A 205 -7.26 -27.47 -3.42
C SER A 205 -7.47 -28.17 -2.08
N GLN A 206 -8.48 -29.03 -1.98
CA GLN A 206 -8.69 -29.82 -0.76
C GLN A 206 -7.73 -31.01 -0.65
N THR A 207 -7.22 -31.50 -1.79
CA THR A 207 -6.41 -32.72 -1.86
C THR A 207 -4.93 -32.44 -1.96
N ASP A 208 -4.55 -31.27 -2.51
CA ASP A 208 -3.16 -30.84 -2.64
C ASP A 208 -3.07 -29.31 -2.53
N PRO A 209 -3.24 -28.74 -1.32
CA PRO A 209 -3.22 -27.29 -1.12
C PRO A 209 -1.81 -26.68 -1.18
N GLY A 210 -0.76 -27.48 -1.39
CA GLY A 210 0.63 -27.05 -1.25
C GLY A 210 0.90 -26.51 0.15
N ARG A 211 1.25 -25.21 0.24
CA ARG A 211 1.53 -24.51 1.50
C ARG A 211 0.28 -23.93 2.18
N ASN A 212 -0.86 -23.89 1.49
CA ASN A 212 -2.12 -23.37 2.02
C ASN A 212 -2.84 -24.39 2.90
N LEU A 213 -3.83 -23.92 3.66
CA LEU A 213 -4.80 -24.82 4.30
C LEU A 213 -5.79 -25.36 3.24
N PRO A 214 -6.18 -26.64 3.30
CA PRO A 214 -7.20 -27.20 2.41
C PRO A 214 -8.48 -26.35 2.38
N GLY A 215 -8.87 -25.85 1.20
CA GLY A 215 -10.07 -25.03 1.02
C GLY A 215 -9.97 -23.58 1.50
N GLN A 216 -8.79 -23.12 1.93
CA GLN A 216 -8.54 -21.70 2.25
C GLN A 216 -8.77 -20.83 1.02
N THR A 217 -9.37 -19.65 1.22
CA THR A 217 -9.45 -18.65 0.15
C THR A 217 -8.14 -17.89 0.10
N VAL A 218 -7.48 -17.95 -1.05
CA VAL A 218 -6.26 -17.19 -1.36
C VAL A 218 -6.67 -15.93 -2.11
N PHE A 219 -6.14 -14.79 -1.68
CA PHE A 219 -6.41 -13.48 -2.26
C PHE A 219 -5.14 -12.93 -2.91
N THR A 220 -5.17 -12.74 -4.23
CA THR A 220 -4.00 -12.21 -4.96
C THR A 220 -3.65 -10.77 -4.55
N CYS A 221 -4.63 -10.01 -4.04
CA CYS A 221 -4.43 -8.67 -3.50
C CYS A 221 -3.66 -8.62 -2.16
N LEU A 222 -3.36 -9.77 -1.56
CA LEU A 222 -2.49 -9.87 -0.37
C LEU A 222 -1.04 -10.20 -0.73
N SER A 223 -0.77 -10.55 -1.99
CA SER A 223 0.59 -10.77 -2.46
C SER A 223 1.20 -9.43 -2.87
N HIS A 224 2.21 -9.01 -2.12
CA HIS A 224 3.00 -7.83 -2.41
C HIS A 224 3.50 -7.82 -3.87
N ASP A 225 4.02 -8.95 -4.35
CA ASP A 225 4.63 -9.06 -5.67
C ASP A 225 3.62 -8.94 -6.79
N ILE A 226 2.46 -9.57 -6.65
CA ILE A 226 1.38 -9.45 -7.64
C ILE A 226 0.95 -7.99 -7.73
N ILE A 227 0.81 -7.29 -6.61
CA ILE A 227 0.45 -5.86 -6.61
C ILE A 227 1.51 -5.03 -7.34
N VAL A 228 2.80 -5.21 -7.03
CA VAL A 228 3.89 -4.49 -7.70
C VAL A 228 3.94 -4.80 -9.20
N HIS A 229 3.79 -6.07 -9.55
CA HIS A 229 3.83 -6.54 -10.93
C HIS A 229 2.73 -5.86 -11.76
N GLU A 230 1.47 -5.95 -11.33
CA GLU A 230 0.35 -5.34 -12.06
C GLU A 230 0.41 -3.80 -12.07
N THR A 231 0.92 -3.20 -11.00
CA THR A 231 1.17 -1.75 -10.96
C THR A 231 2.22 -1.35 -11.99
N THR A 232 3.25 -2.17 -12.18
CA THR A 232 4.28 -1.93 -13.19
C THR A 232 3.69 -1.95 -14.59
N HIS A 233 2.77 -2.87 -14.90
CA HIS A 233 2.03 -2.83 -16.17
C HIS A 233 1.26 -1.51 -16.35
N ALA A 234 0.56 -1.04 -15.32
CA ALA A 234 -0.15 0.24 -15.37
C ALA A 234 0.79 1.44 -15.60
N VAL A 235 1.97 1.42 -14.97
CA VAL A 235 3.00 2.45 -15.15
C VAL A 235 3.56 2.40 -16.58
N LEU A 236 3.95 1.22 -17.08
CA LEU A 236 4.47 1.05 -18.44
C LEU A 236 3.48 1.52 -19.50
N ASP A 237 2.20 1.20 -19.34
CA ASP A 237 1.13 1.62 -20.25
C ASP A 237 0.94 3.16 -20.26
N GLY A 238 1.30 3.83 -19.17
CA GLY A 238 1.29 5.28 -19.04
C GLY A 238 2.54 6.01 -19.56
N ILE A 239 3.62 5.29 -19.90
CA ILE A 239 4.88 5.92 -20.37
C ILE A 239 4.69 6.54 -21.76
N ARG A 240 4.09 5.79 -22.69
CA ARG A 240 3.90 6.19 -24.08
C ARG A 240 2.66 5.52 -24.65
N THR A 241 1.90 6.27 -25.44
CA THR A 241 0.76 5.74 -26.20
C THR A 241 1.21 4.56 -27.06
N TYR A 242 0.45 3.46 -27.00
CA TYR A 242 0.71 2.19 -27.70
C TYR A 242 1.91 1.37 -27.21
N PHE A 243 2.53 1.74 -26.09
CA PHE A 243 3.67 0.96 -25.58
C PHE A 243 3.30 -0.48 -25.24
N SER A 244 2.06 -0.71 -24.82
CA SER A 244 1.52 -2.04 -24.53
C SER A 244 0.91 -2.76 -25.74
N GLU A 245 0.97 -2.18 -26.95
CA GLU A 245 0.46 -2.86 -28.15
C GLU A 245 1.39 -3.99 -28.57
N ARG A 246 0.80 -5.17 -28.78
CA ARG A 246 1.51 -6.39 -29.19
C ARG A 246 1.88 -6.34 -30.67
N THR A 247 2.81 -5.47 -31.01
CA THR A 247 3.36 -5.32 -32.37
C THR A 247 4.29 -6.48 -32.75
N ASN A 248 4.92 -7.12 -31.77
CA ASN A 248 5.78 -8.28 -31.92
C ASN A 248 5.76 -9.10 -30.60
N PRO A 249 6.23 -10.36 -30.58
CA PRO A 249 6.22 -11.20 -29.37
C PRO A 249 7.14 -10.69 -28.24
N ASP A 250 8.13 -9.87 -28.55
CA ASP A 250 9.10 -9.37 -27.56
C ASP A 250 8.50 -8.25 -26.69
N VAL A 251 7.52 -7.48 -27.19
CA VAL A 251 6.84 -6.43 -26.41
C VAL A 251 6.16 -7.00 -25.16
N PRO A 252 5.22 -7.97 -25.24
CA PRO A 252 4.64 -8.55 -24.05
C PRO A 252 5.70 -9.25 -23.20
N ALA A 253 6.67 -9.97 -23.79
CA ALA A 253 7.74 -10.61 -23.03
C ALA A 253 8.58 -9.61 -22.21
N PHE A 254 8.87 -8.43 -22.77
CA PHE A 254 9.55 -7.35 -22.07
C PHE A 254 8.69 -6.80 -20.93
N HIS A 255 7.41 -6.56 -21.15
CA HIS A 255 6.51 -6.05 -20.11
C HIS A 255 6.41 -7.01 -18.94
N GLU A 256 6.27 -8.31 -19.20
CA GLU A 256 6.27 -9.37 -18.19
C GLU A 256 7.60 -9.38 -17.43
N ALA A 257 8.72 -9.54 -18.14
CA ALA A 257 10.04 -9.62 -17.51
C ALA A 257 10.38 -8.36 -16.69
N PHE A 258 9.97 -7.17 -17.15
CA PHE A 258 10.22 -5.93 -16.44
C PHE A 258 9.37 -5.80 -15.17
N ALA A 259 8.10 -6.22 -15.22
CA ALA A 259 7.23 -6.25 -14.05
C ALA A 259 7.73 -7.29 -13.02
N ASP A 260 8.21 -8.44 -13.48
CA ASP A 260 8.82 -9.48 -12.63
C ASP A 260 10.08 -8.98 -11.93
N LEU A 261 10.99 -8.34 -12.68
CA LEU A 261 12.20 -7.73 -12.12
C LEU A 261 11.85 -6.64 -11.11
N THR A 262 10.83 -5.83 -11.39
CA THR A 262 10.40 -4.77 -10.47
C THR A 262 9.90 -5.38 -9.17
N ALA A 263 9.00 -6.36 -9.23
CA ALA A 263 8.51 -7.09 -8.05
C ALA A 263 9.65 -7.73 -7.25
N LEU A 264 10.56 -8.43 -7.92
CA LEU A 264 11.73 -9.05 -7.29
C LEU A 264 12.66 -8.03 -6.61
N PHE A 265 12.91 -6.87 -7.24
CA PHE A 265 13.73 -5.83 -6.63
C PHE A 265 13.05 -5.15 -5.44
N ARG A 266 11.71 -5.11 -5.39
CA ARG A 266 11.01 -4.58 -4.23
C ARG A 266 11.24 -5.42 -2.98
N HIS A 267 11.35 -6.74 -3.08
CA HIS A 267 11.72 -7.58 -1.93
C HIS A 267 13.05 -7.20 -1.28
N PHE A 268 14.04 -6.80 -2.08
CA PHE A 268 15.32 -6.34 -1.53
C PHE A 268 15.23 -4.98 -0.83
N SER A 269 14.13 -4.25 -1.00
CA SER A 269 13.86 -3.01 -0.29
C SER A 269 13.34 -3.26 1.13
N HIS A 270 12.93 -4.49 1.45
CA HIS A 270 12.46 -4.88 2.79
C HIS A 270 13.65 -5.08 3.74
N LYS A 271 14.13 -3.97 4.30
CA LYS A 271 15.35 -3.93 5.12
C LYS A 271 15.34 -4.94 6.26
N GLU A 272 14.21 -5.08 6.98
CA GLU A 272 14.14 -5.98 8.14
C GLU A 272 14.24 -7.45 7.73
N ALA A 273 13.46 -7.88 6.72
CA ALA A 273 13.53 -9.24 6.19
C ALA A 273 14.91 -9.56 5.59
N LEU A 274 15.53 -8.59 4.91
CA LEU A 274 16.87 -8.72 4.37
C LEU A 274 17.93 -8.84 5.48
N LEU A 275 17.86 -7.99 6.51
CA LEU A 275 18.78 -8.04 7.65
C LEU A 275 18.65 -9.35 8.41
N ASP A 276 17.42 -9.82 8.69
CA ASP A 276 17.17 -11.12 9.33
C ASP A 276 17.75 -12.27 8.50
N THR A 277 17.51 -12.26 7.18
CA THR A 277 18.05 -13.29 6.29
C THR A 277 19.58 -13.27 6.22
N ILE A 278 20.19 -12.09 6.14
CA ILE A 278 21.66 -11.93 6.14
C ILE A 278 22.24 -12.44 7.46
N GLN A 279 21.61 -12.12 8.60
CA GLN A 279 22.03 -12.58 9.93
C GLN A 279 21.97 -14.10 10.03
N LYS A 280 20.84 -14.73 9.63
CA LYS A 280 20.64 -16.19 9.68
C LYS A 280 21.54 -16.97 8.73
N THR A 281 21.82 -16.41 7.55
CA THR A 281 22.72 -17.03 6.55
C THR A 281 24.20 -16.71 6.80
N GLY A 282 24.51 -15.78 7.71
CA GLY A 282 25.87 -15.25 7.89
C GLY A 282 26.43 -14.62 6.61
N GLY A 283 25.58 -13.99 5.80
CA GLY A 283 25.94 -13.39 4.52
C GLY A 283 26.14 -14.36 3.35
N ARG A 284 25.82 -15.66 3.52
CA ARG A 284 25.89 -16.67 2.44
C ARG A 284 24.54 -16.81 1.74
N LEU A 285 24.25 -15.88 0.84
CA LEU A 285 22.94 -15.74 0.17
C LEU A 285 22.54 -16.92 -0.73
N TYR A 286 23.50 -17.77 -1.13
CA TYR A 286 23.28 -18.94 -2.00
C TYR A 286 22.82 -20.20 -1.24
N GLN A 287 22.62 -20.12 0.08
CA GLN A 287 22.12 -21.27 0.85
C GLN A 287 20.62 -21.42 0.65
N TYR A 288 20.17 -22.62 0.27
CA TYR A 288 18.75 -22.91 0.04
C TYR A 288 17.91 -22.97 1.32
N HIS A 289 18.53 -23.23 2.47
CA HIS A 289 17.84 -23.32 3.76
C HIS A 289 18.52 -22.40 4.78
N LEU A 290 17.72 -21.70 5.56
CA LEU A 290 18.14 -20.93 6.72
C LEU A 290 18.59 -21.87 7.84
N LYS A 291 19.62 -21.47 8.57
CA LYS A 291 20.01 -22.18 9.79
C LYS A 291 18.89 -21.98 10.84
N PRO A 292 18.45 -23.04 11.52
CA PRO A 292 17.48 -22.91 12.60
C PRO A 292 18.09 -22.17 13.80
N ASP A 293 17.28 -21.37 14.48
CA ASP A 293 17.72 -20.60 15.67
C ASP A 293 18.10 -21.51 16.85
N VAL A 294 17.62 -22.77 16.84
CA VAL A 294 17.93 -23.80 17.83
C VAL A 294 18.30 -25.10 17.11
N GLY A 295 19.52 -25.59 17.33
CA GLY A 295 19.99 -26.87 16.78
C GLY A 295 19.25 -28.05 17.38
N ILE A 296 19.02 -29.09 16.57
CA ILE A 296 18.44 -30.36 17.03
C ILE A 296 19.42 -31.00 18.01
N THR A 297 19.04 -31.13 19.27
CA THR A 297 19.72 -32.01 20.22
C THR A 297 19.16 -33.42 20.04
N ASP A 298 20.01 -34.37 19.65
CA ASP A 298 19.70 -35.80 19.52
C ASP A 298 19.40 -36.41 20.90
N ASN A 299 18.24 -36.09 21.45
CA ASN A 299 17.73 -36.72 22.67
C ASN A 299 16.35 -37.28 22.35
N GLU A 300 16.23 -38.62 22.34
CA GLU A 300 15.00 -39.34 21.97
C GLU A 300 13.81 -39.04 22.90
N GLU A 301 14.01 -38.31 24.00
CA GLU A 301 12.98 -37.87 24.94
C GLU A 301 12.57 -36.38 24.80
N ALA A 302 13.10 -35.66 23.80
CA ALA A 302 12.82 -34.23 23.63
C ALA A 302 11.36 -33.99 23.14
N ARG A 303 10.50 -33.50 24.04
CA ARG A 303 9.12 -33.05 23.73
C ARG A 303 9.03 -31.79 22.86
N LEU A 304 10.16 -31.09 22.67
CA LEU A 304 10.29 -29.91 21.83
C LEU A 304 11.48 -30.15 20.89
N GLN A 305 11.19 -30.30 19.59
CA GLN A 305 12.22 -30.46 18.56
C GLN A 305 12.69 -29.10 18.05
N GLY A 306 13.93 -29.03 17.56
CA GLY A 306 14.48 -27.85 16.91
C GLY A 306 13.66 -27.42 15.71
N GLN A 307 13.66 -26.12 15.40
CA GLN A 307 12.94 -25.55 14.27
C GLN A 307 13.40 -26.24 12.98
N LEU A 308 12.47 -26.68 12.12
CA LEU A 308 12.82 -27.25 10.83
C LEU A 308 13.57 -26.19 9.99
N PRO A 309 14.55 -26.58 9.16
CA PRO A 309 15.21 -25.67 8.24
C PRO A 309 14.16 -25.01 7.35
N VAL A 310 14.07 -23.69 7.42
CA VAL A 310 13.14 -22.89 6.60
C VAL A 310 13.84 -22.58 5.28
N ASP A 311 13.14 -22.66 4.15
CA ASP A 311 13.68 -22.23 2.85
C ASP A 311 14.20 -20.79 2.94
N ASN A 312 15.36 -20.52 2.34
CA ASN A 312 15.88 -19.16 2.29
C ASN A 312 14.91 -18.31 1.47
N PRO A 313 14.25 -17.30 2.08
CA PRO A 313 13.23 -16.53 1.40
C PRO A 313 13.81 -15.93 0.13
N LEU A 314 15.03 -15.39 0.15
CA LEU A 314 15.69 -14.77 -1.01
C LEU A 314 15.94 -15.71 -2.20
N VAL A 315 16.11 -17.02 -1.94
CA VAL A 315 16.29 -18.03 -3.00
C VAL A 315 14.94 -18.60 -3.43
N GLY A 316 14.01 -18.78 -2.48
CA GLY A 316 12.63 -19.20 -2.73
C GLY A 316 11.80 -18.17 -3.49
N LEU A 317 12.17 -16.88 -3.46
CA LEU A 317 11.51 -15.79 -4.19
C LEU A 317 11.29 -16.10 -5.68
N ALA A 318 12.30 -16.65 -6.36
CA ALA A 318 12.21 -16.95 -7.79
C ALA A 318 11.24 -18.12 -8.09
N GLN A 319 11.07 -19.03 -7.13
CA GLN A 319 10.22 -20.21 -7.28
C GLN A 319 8.75 -19.91 -6.91
N GLN A 320 8.54 -19.11 -5.86
CA GLN A 320 7.24 -18.57 -5.45
C GLN A 320 6.56 -17.79 -6.58
N PHE A 321 7.37 -17.04 -7.34
CA PHE A 321 6.92 -16.27 -8.48
C PHE A 321 6.32 -17.15 -9.61
N GLY A 322 6.97 -18.27 -9.93
CA GLY A 322 6.50 -19.20 -10.98
C GLY A 322 5.28 -20.03 -10.57
N GLU A 323 5.20 -20.41 -9.29
CA GLU A 323 4.10 -21.20 -8.72
C GLU A 323 2.82 -20.37 -8.57
N ALA A 324 2.92 -19.11 -8.12
CA ALA A 324 1.78 -18.20 -7.98
C ALA A 324 1.11 -17.85 -9.33
N ARG A 325 1.87 -17.90 -10.44
CA ARG A 325 1.37 -17.71 -11.81
C ARG A 325 0.77 -18.97 -12.45
N GLY A 326 0.83 -20.13 -11.78
CA GLY A 326 0.30 -21.39 -12.31
C GLY A 326 1.13 -21.98 -13.47
N THR A 327 2.42 -21.62 -13.57
CA THR A 327 3.35 -22.12 -14.60
C THR A 327 4.49 -22.97 -14.03
N GLY A 328 4.39 -23.37 -12.77
CA GLY A 328 5.28 -24.35 -12.14
C GLY A 328 5.00 -25.78 -12.58
#